data_AF-A0A926KCA0-F1
#
_entry.id   AF-A0A926KCA0-F1
#
_cell.length_a   1.000
_cell.length_b   1.000
_cell.length_c   1.000
_cell.angle_alpha   90.00
_cell.angle_beta   90.00
_cell.angle_gamma   90.00
#
_symmetry.space_group_name_H-M   'P 1'
#
loop_
_entity.id
_entity.type
_entity.pdbx_description
1 polymer ?
#
loop_
_entity_poly.entity_id
_entity_poly.type
_entity_poly.pdbx_seq_one_letter_code
_entity_poly.pdbx_strand_id
1 'polypeptide(L)'
;MTGCGAIDKLQKSTADAWAVTYELSVDGGDDPENAMLSDVAYLDQPSRTEERTSVSAGTVTTAGTNGGSATWSVDSILVVGDTAKITATAAEGQRATCRILLDGERALASETGEAGVAVTCSATAPPFDS
;
A
#
# COMPACT_ATOMS: atom_id res chain seq x y z
N MET A 1 12.18 0.40 -35.85
CA MET A 1 12.82 0.31 -34.52
C MET A 1 11.69 0.35 -33.49
N THR A 2 10.95 -0.77 -33.34
CA THR A 2 9.68 -0.79 -32.56
C THR A 2 9.43 -2.17 -31.91
N GLY A 3 10.40 -3.09 -31.98
CA GLY A 3 10.22 -4.48 -31.58
C GLY A 3 10.38 -4.73 -30.08
N CYS A 4 11.34 -4.09 -29.41
CA CYS A 4 11.67 -4.45 -28.02
C CYS A 4 10.55 -4.07 -27.03
N GLY A 5 10.04 -2.84 -27.09
CA GLY A 5 9.00 -2.38 -26.15
C GLY A 5 7.64 -3.08 -26.32
N ALA A 6 7.35 -3.65 -27.49
CA ALA A 6 6.13 -4.44 -27.70
C ALA A 6 6.25 -5.83 -27.06
N ILE A 7 7.43 -6.44 -27.11
CA ILE A 7 7.71 -7.75 -26.51
C ILE A 7 7.69 -7.66 -24.98
N ASP A 8 8.31 -6.63 -24.41
CA ASP A 8 8.32 -6.42 -22.95
C ASP A 8 6.91 -6.20 -22.39
N LYS A 9 6.07 -5.43 -23.09
CA LYS A 9 4.67 -5.23 -22.72
C LYS A 9 3.85 -6.53 -22.82
N LEU A 10 4.11 -7.35 -23.83
CA LEU A 10 3.43 -8.63 -23.99
C LEU A 10 3.77 -9.58 -22.83
N GLN A 11 5.05 -9.68 -22.47
CA GLN A 11 5.51 -10.50 -21.33
C GLN A 11 4.90 -10.04 -20.00
N LYS A 12 4.86 -8.72 -19.76
CA LYS A 12 4.23 -8.15 -18.55
C LYS A 12 2.72 -8.37 -18.50
N SER A 13 2.04 -8.30 -19.64
CA SER A 13 0.59 -8.56 -19.73
C SER A 13 0.24 -9.98 -19.26
N THR A 14 1.14 -10.94 -19.47
CA THR A 14 0.98 -12.35 -19.06
C THR A 14 1.64 -12.69 -17.72
N ALA A 15 2.30 -11.74 -17.07
CA ALA A 15 2.96 -12.00 -15.79
C ALA A 15 1.93 -12.21 -14.67
N ASP A 16 2.23 -13.13 -13.76
CA ASP A 16 1.44 -13.34 -12.56
C ASP A 16 1.48 -12.08 -11.70
N ALA A 17 0.31 -11.63 -11.24
CA ALA A 17 0.18 -10.42 -10.46
C ALA A 17 -1.02 -10.52 -9.51
N TRP A 18 -0.84 -9.98 -8.32
CA TRP A 18 -1.85 -9.85 -7.28
C TRP A 18 -2.57 -8.51 -7.39
N ALA A 19 -3.83 -8.45 -6.97
CA ALA A 19 -4.37 -7.18 -6.50
C ALA A 19 -3.72 -6.89 -5.15
N VAL A 20 -3.22 -5.67 -4.95
CA VAL A 20 -2.67 -5.26 -3.66
C VAL A 20 -3.49 -4.11 -3.10
N THR A 21 -3.84 -4.21 -1.83
CA THR A 21 -4.46 -3.12 -1.09
C THR A 21 -3.47 -2.63 -0.04
N TYR A 22 -3.14 -1.35 -0.10
CA TYR A 22 -2.41 -0.68 0.96
C TYR A 22 -3.40 -0.14 1.97
N GLU A 23 -3.22 -0.44 3.25
CA GLU A 23 -4.06 0.08 4.34
C GLU A 23 -3.22 0.83 5.37
N LEU A 24 -3.77 1.92 5.88
CA LEU A 24 -3.24 2.68 6.99
C LEU A 24 -4.35 2.90 8.03
N SER A 25 -4.05 2.59 9.28
CA SER A 25 -4.92 2.89 10.43
C SER A 25 -4.12 3.65 11.48
N VAL A 26 -4.82 4.37 12.35
CA VAL A 26 -4.21 5.14 13.43
C VAL A 26 -4.85 4.76 14.76
N ASP A 27 -4.01 4.49 15.74
CA ASP A 27 -4.42 4.27 17.12
C ASP A 27 -3.98 5.45 17.99
N GLY A 28 -4.84 5.81 18.96
CA GLY A 28 -4.63 6.92 19.88
C GLY A 28 -5.17 8.26 19.37
N GLY A 29 -5.38 9.20 20.30
CA GLY A 29 -5.96 10.53 20.02
C GLY A 29 -7.46 10.64 20.33
N ASP A 30 -7.97 11.86 20.15
CA ASP A 30 -9.33 12.24 20.57
C ASP A 30 -10.42 12.02 19.49
N ASP A 31 -10.01 11.81 18.23
CA ASP A 31 -10.91 11.55 17.09
C ASP A 31 -10.45 10.30 16.32
N PRO A 32 -10.78 9.09 16.81
CA PRO A 32 -10.38 7.84 16.18
C PRO A 32 -11.10 7.55 14.86
N GLU A 33 -12.10 8.37 14.48
CA GLU A 33 -12.89 8.16 13.26
C GLU A 33 -12.35 8.96 12.05
N ASN A 34 -11.56 10.01 12.30
CA ASN A 34 -11.02 10.91 11.28
C ASN A 34 -9.53 11.26 11.51
N ALA A 35 -8.72 10.29 11.93
CA ALA A 35 -7.31 10.52 12.17
C ALA A 35 -6.56 10.89 10.87
N MET A 36 -5.67 11.88 10.95
CA MET A 36 -4.87 12.34 9.83
C MET A 36 -3.51 11.64 9.79
N LEU A 37 -3.05 11.35 8.57
CA LEU A 37 -1.72 10.81 8.28
C LEU A 37 -1.02 11.77 7.33
N SER A 38 0.25 12.07 7.58
CA SER A 38 1.10 12.88 6.70
C SER A 38 2.12 12.03 5.97
N ASP A 39 2.73 12.62 4.95
CA ASP A 39 3.83 12.03 4.18
C ASP A 39 3.50 10.64 3.62
N VAL A 40 2.22 10.44 3.27
CA VAL A 40 1.74 9.18 2.74
C VAL A 40 2.30 8.97 1.34
N ALA A 41 3.05 7.90 1.18
CA ALA A 41 3.65 7.52 -0.10
C ALA A 41 3.66 6.01 -0.27
N TYR A 42 3.43 5.54 -1.50
CA TYR A 42 3.38 4.12 -1.82
C TYR A 42 3.91 3.83 -3.22
N LEU A 43 4.30 2.57 -3.47
CA LEU A 43 4.64 2.10 -4.81
C LEU A 43 3.36 1.68 -5.54
N ASP A 44 3.02 2.41 -6.60
CA ASP A 44 1.85 2.16 -7.43
C ASP A 44 2.23 1.57 -8.78
N GLN A 45 1.36 0.73 -9.30
CA GLN A 45 1.37 0.23 -10.66
C GLN A 45 -0.08 0.09 -11.13
N PRO A 46 -0.59 1.04 -11.96
CA PRO A 46 -2.00 1.08 -12.35
C PRO A 46 -2.43 -0.11 -13.23
N SER A 47 -1.48 -0.68 -13.98
CA SER A 47 -1.71 -1.85 -14.82
C SER A 47 -0.47 -2.75 -14.87
N ARG A 48 -0.66 -4.04 -15.19
CA ARG A 48 0.46 -5.01 -15.34
C ARG A 48 1.54 -4.53 -16.31
N THR A 49 1.17 -3.77 -17.33
CA THR A 49 2.09 -3.31 -18.39
C THR A 49 2.80 -2.00 -18.05
N GLU A 50 2.34 -1.29 -17.03
CA GLU A 50 2.96 -0.04 -16.58
C GLU A 50 4.09 -0.31 -15.59
N GLU A 51 4.96 0.69 -15.45
CA GLU A 51 6.05 0.62 -14.49
C GLU A 51 5.54 0.94 -13.10
N ARG A 52 6.08 0.22 -12.11
CA ARG A 52 5.83 0.51 -10.72
C ARG A 52 6.62 1.75 -10.30
N THR A 53 5.92 2.77 -9.82
CA THR A 53 6.50 4.08 -9.47
C THR A 53 6.04 4.56 -8.11
N SER A 54 6.80 5.48 -7.51
CA SER A 54 6.42 6.08 -6.23
C SER A 54 5.34 7.14 -6.44
N VAL A 55 4.23 7.01 -5.72
CA VAL A 55 3.17 8.00 -5.63
C VAL A 55 3.21 8.66 -4.25
N SER A 56 3.10 9.99 -4.22
CA SER A 56 2.93 10.76 -2.98
C SER A 56 1.48 11.21 -2.87
N ALA A 57 0.77 10.70 -1.87
CA ALA A 57 -0.59 11.11 -1.53
C ALA A 57 -0.60 12.32 -0.57
N GLY A 58 0.55 12.65 0.02
CA GLY A 58 0.68 13.77 0.95
C GLY A 58 -0.08 13.51 2.24
N THR A 59 -1.04 14.38 2.56
CA THR A 59 -1.87 14.26 3.76
C THR A 59 -3.19 13.59 3.42
N VAL A 60 -3.55 12.56 4.17
CA VAL A 60 -4.81 11.83 4.02
C VAL A 60 -5.53 11.72 5.36
N THR A 61 -6.83 11.47 5.30
CA THR A 61 -7.67 11.24 6.48
C THR A 61 -8.16 9.79 6.43
N THR A 62 -8.00 9.08 7.53
CA THR A 62 -8.64 7.77 7.73
C THR A 62 -10.14 7.96 7.84
N ALA A 63 -10.92 7.00 7.35
CA ALA A 63 -12.38 7.05 7.45
C ALA A 63 -12.88 5.84 8.23
N GLY A 64 -13.63 6.09 9.29
CA GLY A 64 -14.36 5.07 10.02
C GLY A 64 -15.51 4.47 9.19
N THR A 65 -15.61 3.14 9.17
CA THR A 65 -16.89 2.47 8.90
C THR A 65 -17.52 2.15 10.24
N ASN A 66 -18.72 2.69 10.52
CA ASN A 66 -19.51 2.48 11.74
C ASN A 66 -19.14 1.21 12.54
N GLY A 67 -18.41 1.39 13.65
CA GLY A 67 -18.07 0.30 14.59
C GLY A 67 -16.72 -0.39 14.40
N GLY A 68 -15.87 0.06 13.47
CA GLY A 68 -14.48 -0.40 13.29
C GLY A 68 -13.44 0.73 13.41
N SER A 69 -12.15 0.38 13.48
CA SER A 69 -11.04 1.33 13.42
C SER A 69 -11.06 2.08 12.08
N ALA A 70 -10.85 3.40 12.09
CA ALA A 70 -10.76 4.18 10.85
C ALA A 70 -9.54 3.79 10.03
N THR A 71 -9.76 3.61 8.73
CA THR A 71 -8.74 3.16 7.79
C THR A 71 -8.72 4.05 6.57
N TRP A 72 -7.53 4.30 6.04
CA TRP A 72 -7.33 4.79 4.68
C TRP A 72 -6.80 3.63 3.84
N SER A 73 -7.31 3.47 2.62
CA SER A 73 -6.88 2.41 1.72
C SER A 73 -6.77 2.86 0.27
N VAL A 74 -5.87 2.21 -0.48
CA VAL A 74 -5.76 2.37 -1.93
C VAL A 74 -5.34 1.04 -2.58
N ASP A 75 -5.95 0.74 -3.72
CA ASP A 75 -5.67 -0.46 -4.50
C ASP A 75 -4.61 -0.21 -5.57
N SER A 76 -3.86 -1.25 -5.89
CA SER A 76 -2.84 -1.27 -6.94
C SER A 76 -2.63 -2.70 -7.48
N ILE A 77 -1.75 -2.86 -8.47
CA ILE A 77 -1.36 -4.19 -8.99
C ILE A 77 0.07 -4.50 -8.57
N LEU A 78 0.32 -5.71 -8.06
CA LEU A 78 1.64 -6.17 -7.67
C LEU A 78 2.06 -7.41 -8.46
N VAL A 79 2.99 -7.24 -9.41
CA VAL A 79 3.57 -8.37 -10.16
C VAL A 79 4.43 -9.24 -9.23
N VAL A 80 4.36 -10.56 -9.41
CA VAL A 80 5.18 -11.52 -8.65
C VAL A 80 6.67 -11.17 -8.74
N GLY A 81 7.38 -11.17 -7.61
CA GLY A 81 8.79 -10.77 -7.51
C GLY A 81 9.04 -9.27 -7.35
N ASP A 82 8.05 -8.40 -7.63
CA ASP A 82 8.19 -6.96 -7.38
C ASP A 82 8.03 -6.62 -5.89
N THR A 83 8.52 -5.44 -5.50
CA THR A 83 8.41 -4.94 -4.13
C THR A 83 7.20 -4.01 -3.98
N ALA A 84 6.37 -4.28 -2.99
CA ALA A 84 5.38 -3.35 -2.46
C ALA A 84 5.96 -2.57 -1.29
N LYS A 85 5.62 -1.28 -1.20
CA LYS A 85 6.05 -0.41 -0.10
C LYS A 85 5.01 0.68 0.13
N ILE A 86 4.75 0.99 1.39
CA ILE A 86 4.00 2.15 1.84
C ILE A 86 4.64 2.76 3.07
N THR A 87 4.60 4.09 3.16
CA THR A 87 5.04 4.88 4.32
C THR A 87 3.99 5.90 4.70
N ALA A 88 3.89 6.21 5.99
CA ALA A 88 3.04 7.28 6.50
C ALA A 88 3.47 7.68 7.92
N THR A 89 3.14 8.90 8.33
CA THR A 89 3.42 9.42 9.67
C THR A 89 2.09 9.80 10.34
N ALA A 90 1.84 9.26 11.53
CA ALA A 90 0.73 9.71 12.37
C ALA A 90 1.09 10.99 13.13
N ALA A 91 0.08 11.69 13.65
CA ALA A 91 0.32 12.86 14.49
C ALA A 91 1.08 12.50 15.79
N GLU A 92 1.63 13.51 16.45
CA GLU A 92 2.34 13.33 17.72
C GLU A 92 1.44 12.63 18.76
N GLY A 93 1.99 11.62 19.44
CA GLY A 93 1.25 10.82 20.42
C GLY A 93 0.35 9.71 19.82
N GLN A 94 0.13 9.70 18.50
CA GLN A 94 -0.63 8.66 17.79
C GLN A 94 0.29 7.66 17.09
N ARG A 95 -0.16 6.41 16.95
CA ARG A 95 0.60 5.35 16.26
C ARG A 95 -0.07 5.01 14.94
N ALA A 96 0.69 5.03 13.84
CA ALA A 96 0.22 4.48 12.57
C ALA A 96 0.49 2.98 12.50
N THR A 97 -0.46 2.22 11.96
CA THR A 97 -0.26 0.84 11.52
C THR A 97 -0.44 0.77 10.02
N CYS A 98 0.56 0.25 9.30
CA CYS A 98 0.45 -0.04 7.88
C CYS A 98 0.21 -1.53 7.63
N ARG A 99 -0.52 -1.84 6.56
CA ARG A 99 -0.67 -3.19 6.03
C ARG A 99 -0.58 -3.18 4.51
N ILE A 100 -0.06 -4.28 3.98
CA ILE A 100 -0.06 -4.59 2.55
C ILE A 100 -0.82 -5.90 2.41
N LEU A 101 -1.98 -5.89 1.78
CA LEU A 101 -2.84 -7.06 1.60
C LEU A 101 -2.80 -7.53 0.15
N LEU A 102 -2.74 -8.85 -0.06
CA LEU A 102 -2.96 -9.48 -1.35
C LEU A 102 -4.42 -9.88 -1.47
N ASP A 103 -5.02 -9.50 -2.59
CA ASP A 103 -6.43 -9.69 -2.92
C ASP A 103 -7.39 -9.19 -1.81
N GLY A 104 -6.96 -8.19 -1.04
CA GLY A 104 -7.73 -7.61 0.07
C GLY A 104 -7.84 -8.48 1.33
N GLU A 105 -7.23 -9.68 1.35
CA GLU A 105 -7.44 -10.64 2.45
C GLU A 105 -6.12 -11.05 3.12
N ARG A 106 -5.10 -11.43 2.33
CA ARG A 106 -3.86 -12.01 2.86
C ARG A 106 -2.84 -10.92 3.14
N ALA A 107 -2.55 -10.67 4.41
CA ALA A 107 -1.47 -9.75 4.79
C ALA A 107 -0.10 -10.26 4.29
N LEU A 108 0.53 -9.46 3.43
CA LEU A 108 1.90 -9.64 2.98
C LEU A 108 2.91 -8.95 3.92
N ALA A 109 2.53 -7.80 4.48
CA ALA A 109 3.27 -7.10 5.53
C ALA A 109 2.30 -6.37 6.45
N SER A 110 2.68 -6.24 7.72
CA SER A 110 1.98 -5.43 8.72
C SER A 110 3.01 -4.91 9.72
N GLU A 111 3.01 -3.61 9.97
CA GLU A 111 3.91 -2.98 10.93
C GLU A 111 3.19 -1.86 11.65
N THR A 112 3.50 -1.68 12.93
CA THR A 112 2.99 -0.58 13.76
C THR A 112 4.15 0.31 14.20
N GLY A 113 4.05 1.59 13.90
CA GLY A 113 5.05 2.59 14.23
C GLY A 113 5.06 2.98 15.71
N GLU A 114 6.13 3.68 16.09
CA GLU A 114 6.13 4.46 17.33
C GLU A 114 5.25 5.70 17.21
N ALA A 115 4.87 6.27 18.35
CA ALA A 115 3.98 7.41 18.38
C ALA A 115 4.62 8.64 17.71
N GLY A 116 3.94 9.26 16.74
CA GLY A 116 4.45 10.39 15.96
C GLY A 116 5.62 10.07 15.02
N VAL A 117 5.98 8.79 14.86
CA VAL A 117 7.08 8.35 13.99
C VAL A 117 6.51 7.71 12.72
N ALA A 118 7.22 7.88 11.61
CA ALA A 118 6.85 7.26 10.35
C ALA A 118 6.83 5.73 10.46
N VAL A 119 5.74 5.11 10.01
CA VAL A 119 5.64 3.67 9.80
C VAL A 119 6.02 3.33 8.36
N THR A 120 6.65 2.18 8.14
CA THR A 120 6.99 1.68 6.81
C THR A 120 6.68 0.20 6.71
N CYS A 121 5.86 -0.18 5.73
CA CYS A 121 5.66 -1.56 5.34
C CYS A 121 6.35 -1.81 4.01
N SER A 122 7.07 -2.93 3.88
CA SER A 122 7.70 -3.34 2.64
C SER A 122 7.73 -4.85 2.53
N ALA A 123 7.38 -5.39 1.37
CA ALA A 123 7.48 -6.82 1.11
C ALA A 123 7.55 -7.13 -0.39
N THR A 124 8.13 -8.28 -0.71
CA THR A 124 8.20 -8.80 -2.08
C THR A 124 7.01 -9.70 -2.36
N ALA A 125 6.41 -9.55 -3.53
CA ALA A 125 5.27 -10.34 -3.96
C ALA A 125 5.65 -11.82 -4.10
N PRO A 126 4.96 -12.74 -3.39
CA PRO A 126 5.21 -14.16 -3.50
C PRO A 126 4.67 -14.69 -4.83
N PRO A 127 5.18 -15.83 -5.33
CA PRO A 127 4.53 -16.57 -6.41
C PRO A 127 3.14 -17.05 -5.98
N PHE A 128 2.32 -17.46 -6.95
CA PHE A 128 1.06 -18.12 -6.67
C PHE A 128 1.33 -19.49 -6.04
N ASP A 129 0.65 -19.78 -4.93
CA ASP A 129 0.70 -21.10 -4.31
C ASP A 129 0.08 -22.10 -5.30
N SER A 130 0.87 -23.07 -5.73
CA SER A 130 0.48 -24.10 -6.71
C SER A 130 -0.35 -25.22 -6.10
#